data_AF-A0A522AR96-F1
#
_entry.id   AF-A0A522AR96-F1
#
_cell.length_a   1.000
_cell.length_b   1.000
_cell.length_c   1.000
_cell.angle_alpha   90.00
_cell.angle_beta   90.00
_cell.angle_gamma   90.00
#
_symmetry.space_group_name_H-M   'P 1'
#
loop_
_entity.id
_entity.type
_entity.pdbx_description
1 polymer ?
#
loop_
_entity_poly.entity_id
_entity_poly.type
_entity_poly.pdbx_seq_one_letter_code
_entity_poly.pdbx_strand_id
1 'polypeptide(L)'
;QAVYVPADDFTDPAAVHTFSHLSASIVLSRKRASEGLYPAIDPLQSSSKMATPGIVGERHYVLAQDIRRTLAQYAELKDIIAMLGLEQLSPEDRNVVARARRLERFLTQPFFTTEQFTGIKGKLVSLEDALDGCERILRDEFKDYPESALYMIGTIGEAQGKTKSGQSPAKPGPTNETRVDAAETAGKTTPKPQLELGAKPRPAAEPADTAHES
;
A
#
# COMPACT_ATOMS: atom_id res chain seq x y z
N GLN A 1 14.67 8.39 5.57
CA GLN A 1 15.50 7.81 4.50
C GLN A 1 14.66 6.72 3.83
N ALA A 2 14.72 6.60 2.50
CA ALA A 2 14.09 5.49 1.79
C ALA A 2 15.19 4.48 1.42
N VAL A 3 15.01 3.22 1.83
CA VAL A 3 15.94 2.13 1.53
C VAL A 3 15.23 1.17 0.61
N TYR A 4 15.76 1.01 -0.60
CA TYR A 4 15.28 -0.01 -1.52
C TYR A 4 15.95 -1.34 -1.15
N VAL A 5 15.14 -2.38 -0.95
CA VAL A 5 15.61 -3.74 -0.64
C VAL A 5 15.55 -4.56 -1.94
N PRO A 6 16.70 -4.98 -2.50
CA PRO A 6 16.71 -5.80 -3.70
C PRO A 6 15.95 -7.11 -3.49
N ALA A 7 15.10 -7.48 -4.44
CA ALA A 7 14.35 -8.75 -4.44
C ALA A 7 13.54 -9.04 -3.16
N ASP A 8 13.15 -8.01 -2.40
CA ASP A 8 12.48 -8.14 -1.10
C ASP A 8 13.30 -8.96 -0.05
N ASP A 9 14.62 -9.09 -0.23
CA ASP A 9 15.51 -9.82 0.68
C ASP A 9 16.07 -8.95 1.82
N PHE A 10 15.43 -9.02 2.99
CA PHE A 10 15.85 -8.31 4.20
C PHE A 10 17.13 -8.88 4.86
N THR A 11 17.63 -10.02 4.39
CA THR A 11 18.89 -10.62 4.86
C THR A 11 20.10 -10.12 4.08
N ASP A 12 19.89 -9.31 3.04
CA ASP A 12 20.96 -8.67 2.29
C ASP A 12 21.89 -7.86 3.23
N PRO A 13 23.22 -8.05 3.15
CA PRO A 13 24.17 -7.37 4.03
C PRO A 13 24.09 -5.84 4.02
N ALA A 14 23.76 -5.21 2.89
CA ALA A 14 23.64 -3.76 2.80
C ALA A 14 22.36 -3.27 3.51
N ALA A 15 21.26 -4.01 3.37
CA ALA A 15 20.02 -3.74 4.11
C ALA A 15 20.24 -3.88 5.63
N VAL A 16 20.85 -4.99 6.07
CA VAL A 16 21.14 -5.26 7.49
C VAL A 16 22.04 -4.18 8.09
N HIS A 17 23.12 -3.79 7.40
CA HIS A 17 24.02 -2.75 7.88
C HIS A 17 23.28 -1.41 8.04
N THR A 18 22.45 -1.04 7.07
CA THR A 18 21.65 0.19 7.12
C THR A 18 20.67 0.17 8.29
N PHE A 19 19.96 -0.95 8.51
CA PHE A 19 18.99 -1.06 9.61
C PHE A 19 19.63 -0.93 11.00
N SER A 20 20.89 -1.33 11.17
CA SER A 20 21.59 -1.24 12.47
C SER A 20 21.66 0.21 12.99
N HIS A 21 21.78 1.18 12.09
CA HIS A 21 21.88 2.61 12.40
C HIS A 21 20.53 3.30 12.57
N LEU A 22 19.42 2.64 12.22
CA LEU A 22 18.10 3.25 12.31
C LEU A 22 17.50 3.10 13.71
N SER A 23 16.78 4.13 14.15
CA SER A 23 16.00 4.12 15.40
C SER A 23 14.61 3.50 15.20
N ALA A 24 14.10 3.53 13.97
CA ALA A 24 12.86 2.88 13.58
C ALA A 24 12.94 2.44 12.11
N SER A 25 12.30 1.32 11.79
CA SER A 25 12.15 0.79 10.45
C SER A 25 10.66 0.60 10.15
N ILE A 26 10.21 1.15 9.01
CA ILE A 26 8.86 0.95 8.49
C ILE A 26 9.00 0.15 7.20
N VAL A 27 8.51 -1.08 7.23
CA VAL A 27 8.59 -2.00 6.10
C VAL A 27 7.32 -1.89 5.27
N LEU A 28 7.46 -1.62 3.98
CA LEU A 28 6.35 -1.60 3.03
C LEU A 28 6.33 -2.92 2.25
N SER A 29 5.20 -3.61 2.26
CA SER A 29 5.05 -4.96 1.70
C SER A 29 4.19 -4.96 0.45
N ARG A 30 4.67 -5.63 -0.61
CA ARG A 30 3.91 -5.87 -1.84
C ARG A 30 2.64 -6.68 -1.57
N LYS A 31 2.69 -7.65 -0.63
CA LYS A 31 1.54 -8.47 -0.25
C LYS A 31 0.40 -7.59 0.28
N ARG A 32 0.71 -6.66 1.19
CA ARG A 32 -0.26 -5.69 1.73
C ARG A 32 -0.87 -4.79 0.65
N ALA A 33 -0.04 -4.30 -0.27
CA ALA A 33 -0.52 -3.52 -1.40
C ALA A 33 -1.49 -4.31 -2.31
N SER A 34 -1.20 -5.60 -2.56
CA SER A 34 -2.08 -6.47 -3.36
C SER A 34 -3.43 -6.77 -2.69
N GLU A 35 -3.49 -6.72 -1.36
CA GLU A 35 -4.72 -6.82 -0.56
C GLU A 35 -5.52 -5.49 -0.55
N GLY A 36 -5.02 -4.44 -1.19
CA GLY A 36 -5.62 -3.10 -1.23
C GLY A 36 -5.48 -2.32 0.09
N LEU A 37 -4.53 -2.71 0.95
CA LEU A 37 -4.27 -2.05 2.23
C LEU A 37 -3.24 -0.94 2.03
N TYR A 38 -3.68 0.31 2.23
CA TYR A 38 -2.83 1.50 2.13
C TYR A 38 -2.92 2.35 3.41
N PRO A 39 -1.79 2.77 4.00
CA PRO A 39 -0.42 2.44 3.60
C PRO A 39 -0.10 0.95 3.69
N ALA A 40 0.72 0.45 2.76
CA ALA A 40 1.10 -0.96 2.67
C ALA A 40 2.16 -1.36 3.73
N ILE A 41 2.02 -0.88 4.95
CA ILE A 41 2.95 -1.14 6.05
C ILE A 41 2.72 -2.56 6.56
N ASP A 42 3.82 -3.28 6.79
CA ASP A 42 3.79 -4.55 7.52
C ASP A 42 4.06 -4.30 9.01
N PRO A 43 3.05 -4.43 9.90
CA PRO A 43 3.23 -4.15 11.32
C PRO A 43 4.12 -5.16 12.04
N LEU A 44 4.28 -6.38 11.52
CA LEU A 44 5.08 -7.42 12.16
C LEU A 44 6.57 -7.25 11.82
N GLN A 45 6.87 -6.85 10.58
CA GLN A 45 8.24 -6.60 10.10
C GLN A 45 8.75 -5.19 10.45
N SER A 46 7.85 -4.24 10.71
CA SER A 46 8.21 -2.89 11.16
C SER A 46 8.57 -2.88 12.65
N SER A 47 9.51 -2.02 13.04
CA SER A 47 9.99 -1.92 14.43
C SER A 47 10.44 -0.50 14.79
N SER A 48 10.46 -0.19 16.09
CA SER A 48 10.97 1.07 16.61
C SER A 48 11.63 0.87 17.96
N LYS A 49 12.88 1.37 18.12
CA LYS A 49 13.59 1.41 19.41
C LYS A 49 12.91 2.34 20.41
N MET A 50 12.05 3.25 19.93
CA MET A 50 11.29 4.17 20.77
C MET A 50 10.01 3.55 21.33
N ALA A 51 9.57 2.39 20.85
CA ALA A 51 8.37 1.70 21.34
C ALA A 51 8.64 1.03 22.69
N THR A 52 8.88 1.84 23.72
CA THR A 52 9.10 1.43 25.12
C THR A 52 8.17 2.22 26.04
N PRO A 53 7.70 1.64 27.16
CA PRO A 53 6.76 2.31 28.06
C PRO A 53 7.21 3.69 28.53
N GLY A 54 8.52 3.87 28.79
CA GLY A 54 9.07 5.15 29.25
C GLY A 54 9.04 6.27 28.21
N ILE A 55 8.89 5.95 26.91
CA ILE A 55 8.86 6.95 25.83
C ILE A 55 7.43 7.17 25.33
N VAL A 56 6.70 6.09 25.03
CA VAL A 56 5.36 6.19 24.42
C VAL A 56 4.22 6.15 25.44
N GLY A 57 4.52 5.82 26.70
CA GLY A 57 3.54 5.59 27.75
C GLY A 57 3.02 4.14 27.77
N GLU A 58 2.53 3.71 28.94
CA GLU A 58 2.07 2.34 29.18
C GLU A 58 0.92 1.94 28.26
N ARG A 59 -0.11 2.81 28.16
CA ARG A 59 -1.30 2.55 27.33
C ARG A 59 -0.94 2.28 25.88
N HIS A 60 -0.09 3.11 25.28
CA HIS A 60 0.33 2.93 23.89
C HIS A 60 1.15 1.65 23.74
N TYR A 61 2.10 1.40 24.64
CA TYR A 61 2.95 0.22 24.57
C TYR A 61 2.15 -1.10 24.65
N VAL A 62 1.23 -1.21 25.61
CA VAL A 62 0.38 -2.40 25.79
C VAL A 62 -0.50 -2.61 24.55
N LEU A 63 -1.18 -1.56 24.08
CA LEU A 63 -2.02 -1.67 22.87
C LEU A 63 -1.19 -2.11 21.65
N ALA A 64 0.01 -1.56 21.46
CA ALA A 64 0.89 -1.97 20.37
C ALA A 64 1.29 -3.45 20.46
N GLN A 65 1.57 -3.96 21.67
CA GLN A 65 1.88 -5.39 21.88
C GLN A 65 0.66 -6.28 21.59
N ASP A 66 -0.52 -5.90 22.05
CA ASP A 66 -1.75 -6.66 21.84
C ASP A 66 -2.16 -6.72 20.35
N ILE A 67 -2.00 -5.61 19.63
CA ILE A 67 -2.19 -5.57 18.17
C ILE A 67 -1.20 -6.52 17.50
N ARG A 68 0.09 -6.44 17.84
CA ARG A 68 1.13 -7.31 17.25
C ARG A 68 0.85 -8.79 17.53
N ARG A 69 0.47 -9.14 18.76
CA ARG A 69 0.10 -10.52 19.13
C ARG A 69 -1.10 -11.00 18.31
N THR A 70 -2.14 -10.19 18.21
CA THR A 70 -3.36 -10.53 17.43
C THR A 70 -3.03 -10.74 15.95
N LEU A 71 -2.21 -9.87 15.36
CA LEU A 71 -1.77 -10.00 13.97
C LEU A 71 -0.85 -11.19 13.74
N ALA A 72 0.03 -11.52 14.71
CA ALA A 72 0.90 -12.68 14.63
C ALA A 72 0.10 -13.99 14.67
N GLN A 73 -0.83 -14.13 15.60
CA GLN A 73 -1.75 -15.27 15.66
C GLN A 73 -2.55 -15.39 14.36
N TYR A 74 -3.06 -14.28 13.83
CA TYR A 74 -3.74 -14.30 12.53
C TYR A 74 -2.82 -14.79 11.40
N ALA A 75 -1.55 -14.36 11.38
CA ALA A 75 -0.59 -14.81 10.38
C ALA A 75 -0.35 -16.33 10.42
N GLU A 76 -0.25 -16.92 11.61
CA GLU A 76 -0.15 -18.38 11.79
C GLU A 76 -1.41 -19.11 11.30
N LEU A 77 -2.59 -18.54 11.55
CA LEU A 77 -3.86 -19.11 11.11
C LEU A 77 -4.12 -18.95 9.61
N LYS A 78 -3.47 -18.01 8.90
CA LYS A 78 -3.69 -17.76 7.46
C LYS A 78 -3.47 -19.01 6.61
N ASP A 79 -2.40 -19.77 6.88
CA ASP A 79 -2.06 -20.96 6.09
C ASP A 79 -3.08 -22.08 6.33
N ILE A 80 -3.52 -22.25 7.58
CA ILE A 80 -4.58 -23.20 7.94
C ILE A 80 -5.89 -22.83 7.23
N ILE A 81 -6.28 -21.55 7.24
CA ILE A 81 -7.47 -21.06 6.55
C ILE A 81 -7.39 -21.31 5.04
N ALA A 82 -6.22 -21.11 4.43
CA ALA A 82 -6.02 -21.32 3.01
C ALA A 82 -6.16 -22.80 2.61
N MET A 83 -5.79 -23.73 3.48
CA MET A 83 -5.86 -25.18 3.21
C MET A 83 -7.22 -25.80 3.59
N LEU A 84 -7.75 -25.45 4.76
CA LEU A 84 -8.91 -26.12 5.37
C LEU A 84 -10.20 -25.29 5.34
N GLY A 85 -10.09 -23.98 5.13
CA GLY A 85 -11.19 -23.03 5.23
C GLY A 85 -11.43 -22.51 6.66
N LEU A 86 -12.18 -21.41 6.76
CA LEU A 86 -12.40 -20.69 8.02
C LEU A 86 -13.29 -21.46 9.02
N GLU A 87 -14.17 -22.34 8.52
CA GLU A 87 -15.11 -23.11 9.34
C GLU A 87 -14.44 -24.18 10.21
N GLN A 88 -13.19 -24.54 9.91
CA GLN A 88 -12.43 -25.57 10.64
C GLN A 88 -11.71 -25.03 11.88
N LEU A 89 -11.72 -23.71 12.06
CA LEU A 89 -11.10 -23.05 13.22
C LEU A 89 -11.97 -23.16 14.46
N SER A 90 -11.32 -23.17 15.63
CA SER A 90 -12.03 -23.04 16.90
C SER A 90 -12.82 -21.71 16.95
N PRO A 91 -13.90 -21.62 17.75
CA PRO A 91 -14.62 -20.36 17.92
C PRO A 91 -13.72 -19.21 18.39
N GLU A 92 -12.71 -19.51 19.20
CA GLU A 92 -11.74 -18.53 19.69
C GLU A 92 -10.82 -18.03 18.57
N ASP A 93 -10.27 -18.94 17.76
CA ASP A 93 -9.43 -18.58 16.61
C ASP A 93 -10.20 -17.78 15.57
N ARG A 94 -11.47 -18.13 15.33
CA ARG A 94 -12.35 -17.33 14.47
C ARG A 94 -12.50 -15.89 14.97
N ASN A 95 -12.61 -15.71 16.29
CA ASN A 95 -12.69 -14.36 16.87
C ASN A 95 -11.38 -13.60 16.68
N VAL A 96 -10.23 -14.25 16.86
CA VAL A 96 -8.90 -13.67 16.61
C VAL A 96 -8.78 -13.24 15.15
N VAL A 97 -9.15 -14.09 14.19
CA VAL A 97 -9.14 -13.78 12.76
C VAL A 97 -10.04 -12.58 12.46
N ALA A 98 -11.25 -12.57 13.00
CA ALA A 98 -12.20 -11.47 12.78
C ALA A 98 -11.66 -10.14 13.34
N ARG A 99 -11.07 -10.16 14.54
CA ARG A 99 -10.44 -8.98 15.17
C ARG A 99 -9.24 -8.50 14.37
N ALA A 100 -8.36 -9.42 13.95
CA ALA A 100 -7.19 -9.10 13.15
C ALA A 100 -7.54 -8.45 11.81
N ARG A 101 -8.53 -9.00 11.09
CA ARG A 101 -9.01 -8.40 9.83
C ARG A 101 -9.57 -6.99 10.02
N ARG A 102 -10.32 -6.76 11.10
CA ARG A 102 -10.81 -5.42 11.45
C ARG A 102 -9.67 -4.45 11.75
N LEU A 103 -8.64 -4.87 12.49
CA LEU A 103 -7.44 -4.06 12.73
C LEU A 103 -6.72 -3.75 11.42
N GLU A 104 -6.49 -4.74 10.55
CA GLU A 104 -5.83 -4.52 9.25
C GLU A 104 -6.58 -3.49 8.38
N ARG A 105 -7.92 -3.52 8.39
CA ARG A 105 -8.73 -2.52 7.70
C ARG A 105 -8.67 -1.16 8.38
N PHE A 106 -8.76 -1.10 9.71
CA PHE A 106 -8.71 0.15 10.46
C PHE A 106 -7.37 0.88 10.33
N LEU A 107 -6.26 0.15 10.20
CA LEU A 107 -4.93 0.73 9.97
C LEU A 107 -4.75 1.31 8.56
N THR A 108 -5.75 1.19 7.68
CA THR A 108 -5.75 1.88 6.38
C THR A 108 -6.22 3.31 6.53
N GLN A 109 -5.59 4.23 5.80
CA GLN A 109 -5.86 5.66 5.91
C GLN A 109 -5.85 6.32 4.52
N PRO A 110 -6.87 7.15 4.20
CA PRO A 110 -6.87 7.92 2.97
C PRO A 110 -5.86 9.06 3.05
N PHE A 111 -5.07 9.24 1.99
CA PHE A 111 -4.04 10.27 1.91
C PHE A 111 -4.50 11.50 1.15
N PHE A 112 -4.10 12.68 1.64
CA PHE A 112 -4.34 13.96 0.97
C PHE A 112 -3.74 14.01 -0.44
N THR A 113 -2.62 13.33 -0.65
CA THR A 113 -1.90 13.32 -1.94
C THR A 113 -2.58 12.44 -2.99
N THR A 114 -3.43 11.50 -2.59
CA THR A 114 -4.10 10.55 -3.48
C THR A 114 -5.58 10.89 -3.71
N GLU A 115 -6.07 11.98 -3.14
CA GLU A 115 -7.47 12.41 -3.25
C GLU A 115 -7.92 12.55 -4.71
N GLN A 116 -7.08 13.14 -5.56
CA GLN A 116 -7.40 13.39 -6.97
C GLN A 116 -7.57 12.10 -7.79
N PHE A 117 -6.90 11.01 -7.39
CA PHE A 117 -6.95 9.73 -8.08
C PHE A 117 -8.01 8.78 -7.50
N THR A 118 -8.21 8.84 -6.19
CA THR A 118 -9.11 7.92 -5.47
C THR A 118 -10.52 8.48 -5.29
N GLY A 119 -10.68 9.81 -5.34
CA GLY A 119 -11.93 10.50 -4.98
C GLY A 119 -12.24 10.47 -3.48
N ILE A 120 -11.38 9.88 -2.66
CA ILE A 120 -11.56 9.77 -1.20
C ILE A 120 -10.78 10.91 -0.56
N LYS A 121 -11.46 11.74 0.26
CA LYS A 121 -10.80 12.80 1.02
C LYS A 121 -9.82 12.22 2.03
N GLY A 122 -8.62 12.75 2.01
CA GLY A 122 -7.53 12.48 2.94
C GLY A 122 -7.92 12.90 4.35
N LYS A 123 -7.36 12.18 5.32
CA LYS A 123 -7.67 12.38 6.74
C LYS A 123 -6.40 12.42 7.54
N LEU A 124 -6.41 13.26 8.57
CA LEU A 124 -5.38 13.30 9.60
C LEU A 124 -6.01 12.72 10.87
N VAL A 125 -5.31 11.77 11.49
CA VAL A 125 -5.78 11.07 12.69
C VAL A 125 -4.83 11.42 13.83
N SER A 126 -5.37 11.84 14.98
CA SER A 126 -4.56 12.11 16.16
C SER A 126 -4.06 10.80 16.79
N LEU A 127 -2.99 10.88 17.59
CA LEU A 127 -2.51 9.71 18.32
C LEU A 127 -3.60 9.13 19.24
N GLU A 128 -4.34 9.99 19.94
CA GLU A 128 -5.39 9.57 20.87
C GLU A 128 -6.52 8.84 20.15
N ASP A 129 -6.97 9.35 18.99
CA ASP A 129 -8.02 8.71 18.18
C ASP A 129 -7.58 7.36 17.62
N ALA A 130 -6.31 7.24 17.23
CA ALA A 130 -5.75 5.99 16.73
C ALA A 130 -5.68 4.93 17.86
N LEU A 131 -5.23 5.33 19.05
CA LEU A 131 -5.17 4.44 20.22
C LEU A 131 -6.58 4.02 20.67
N ASP A 132 -7.53 4.95 20.74
CA ASP A 132 -8.92 4.65 21.08
C ASP A 132 -9.54 3.67 20.08
N GLY A 133 -9.37 3.91 18.77
CA GLY A 133 -9.90 3.02 17.75
C GLY A 133 -9.34 1.61 17.84
N CYS A 134 -8.03 1.46 18.00
CA CYS A 134 -7.39 0.17 18.19
C CYS A 134 -7.88 -0.54 19.46
N GLU A 135 -7.97 0.18 20.58
CA GLU A 135 -8.42 -0.35 21.86
C GLU A 135 -9.86 -0.87 21.79
N ARG A 136 -10.77 -0.13 21.17
CA ARG A 136 -12.17 -0.52 21.01
C ARG A 136 -12.35 -1.72 20.08
N ILE A 137 -11.53 -1.82 19.03
CA ILE A 137 -11.51 -3.02 18.16
C ILE A 137 -10.98 -4.22 18.94
N LEU A 138 -9.93 -4.07 19.75
CA LEU A 138 -9.40 -5.15 20.58
C LEU A 138 -10.41 -5.65 21.61
N ARG A 139 -11.28 -4.76 22.11
CA ARG A 139 -12.39 -5.06 23.04
C ARG A 139 -13.65 -5.60 22.36
N ASP A 140 -13.58 -5.91 21.05
CA ASP A 140 -14.68 -6.47 20.26
C ASP A 140 -15.94 -5.57 20.17
N GLU A 141 -15.83 -4.27 20.40
CA GLU A 141 -16.97 -3.34 20.29
C GLU A 141 -17.55 -3.27 18.86
N PHE A 142 -16.73 -3.60 17.86
CA PHE A 142 -17.10 -3.58 16.44
C PHE A 142 -17.33 -4.99 15.86
N LYS A 143 -17.57 -6.00 16.70
CA LYS A 143 -17.75 -7.39 16.25
C LYS A 143 -18.93 -7.60 15.28
N ASP A 144 -19.97 -6.79 15.41
CA ASP A 144 -21.18 -6.90 14.58
C ASP A 144 -21.09 -6.03 13.31
N TYR A 145 -20.01 -5.25 13.18
CA TYR A 145 -19.77 -4.40 12.01
C TYR A 145 -19.08 -5.19 10.90
N PRO A 146 -19.46 -4.95 9.63
CA PRO A 146 -18.74 -5.51 8.50
C PRO A 146 -17.31 -4.93 8.45
N GLU A 147 -16.33 -5.76 8.08
CA GLU A 147 -14.91 -5.34 7.99
C GLU A 147 -14.70 -4.13 7.06
N SER A 148 -15.54 -4.00 6.02
CA SER A 148 -15.51 -2.87 5.08
C SER A 148 -15.86 -1.52 5.72
N ALA A 149 -16.60 -1.50 6.84
CA ALA A 149 -16.90 -0.26 7.54
C ALA A 149 -15.65 0.39 8.15
N LEU A 150 -14.63 -0.41 8.45
CA LEU A 150 -13.35 0.04 9.01
C LEU A 150 -12.31 0.35 7.93
N TYR A 151 -12.62 0.17 6.65
CA TYR A 151 -11.68 0.41 5.56
C TYR A 151 -11.63 1.89 5.17
N MET A 152 -10.44 2.45 5.01
CA MET A 152 -10.19 3.83 4.58
C MET A 152 -11.04 4.84 5.37
N ILE A 153 -10.91 4.78 6.70
CA ILE A 153 -11.52 5.75 7.62
C ILE A 153 -10.42 6.52 8.36
N GLY A 154 -10.80 7.62 9.00
CA GLY A 154 -9.91 8.38 9.88
C GLY A 154 -10.06 7.88 11.31
N THR A 155 -11.00 8.49 12.03
CA THR A 155 -11.31 8.09 13.41
C THR A 155 -12.30 6.93 13.43
N ILE A 156 -12.29 6.16 14.52
CA ILE A 156 -13.16 4.99 14.69
C ILE A 156 -14.66 5.32 14.66
N GLY A 157 -15.04 6.55 15.03
CA GLY A 157 -16.42 7.03 15.00
C GLY A 157 -17.06 7.01 13.61
N GLU A 158 -16.25 7.13 12.56
CA GLU A 158 -16.72 7.12 11.17
C GLU A 158 -17.27 5.75 10.73
N ALA A 159 -16.85 4.67 11.39
CA ALA A 159 -17.31 3.32 11.09
C ALA A 159 -18.84 3.19 11.23
N GLN A 160 -19.43 3.93 12.17
CA GLN A 160 -20.89 3.96 12.40
C GLN A 160 -21.66 4.69 11.29
N GLY A 161 -21.02 5.67 10.64
CA GLY A 161 -21.61 6.41 9.53
C GLY A 161 -21.66 5.58 8.25
N LYS A 162 -20.59 4.80 7.96
CA LYS A 162 -20.50 3.96 6.76
C LYS A 162 -21.50 2.81 6.74
N THR A 163 -21.91 2.28 7.90
CA THR A 163 -22.90 1.19 7.96
C THR A 163 -24.27 1.61 7.43
N LYS A 164 -24.60 2.91 7.50
CA LYS A 164 -25.87 3.46 7.00
C LYS A 164 -25.85 3.78 5.50
N SER A 165 -24.68 3.87 4.88
CA SER A 165 -24.51 4.32 3.48
C SER A 165 -24.08 3.24 2.49
N GLY A 166 -24.05 1.95 2.90
CA GLY A 166 -23.60 0.84 2.07
C GLY A 166 -24.63 0.38 1.03
N GLN A 167 -24.86 1.16 -0.04
CA GLN A 167 -25.43 0.65 -1.29
C GLN A 167 -24.32 0.14 -2.22
N SER A 168 -24.50 -1.11 -2.65
CA SER A 168 -23.90 -1.92 -3.73
C SER A 168 -22.56 -1.56 -4.38
N PRO A 169 -21.66 -2.54 -4.59
CA PRO A 169 -20.48 -2.35 -5.45
C PRO A 169 -20.93 -2.02 -6.87
N ALA A 170 -20.31 -0.99 -7.44
CA ALA A 170 -20.50 -0.53 -8.80
C ALA A 170 -20.34 -1.69 -9.79
N LYS A 171 -21.36 -1.89 -10.64
CA LYS A 171 -21.32 -2.78 -11.80
C LYS A 171 -20.19 -2.36 -12.76
N PRO A 172 -19.45 -3.29 -13.37
CA PRO A 172 -18.62 -2.98 -14.53
C PRO A 172 -19.52 -2.52 -15.69
N GLY A 173 -19.13 -1.42 -16.35
CA GLY A 173 -19.82 -0.86 -17.52
C GLY A 173 -19.84 -1.79 -18.74
N PRO A 174 -20.69 -1.48 -19.74
CA PRO A 174 -21.19 -2.43 -20.71
C PRO A 174 -20.18 -2.81 -21.80
N THR A 175 -20.24 -4.08 -22.19
CA THR A 175 -19.63 -4.68 -23.38
C THR A 175 -20.14 -3.97 -24.63
N ASN A 176 -19.25 -3.35 -25.40
CA ASN A 176 -19.60 -2.82 -26.71
C ASN A 176 -19.43 -3.94 -27.74
N GLU A 177 -20.56 -4.56 -28.11
CA GLU A 177 -20.65 -5.46 -29.26
C GLU A 177 -20.65 -4.60 -30.53
N THR A 178 -19.56 -4.64 -31.31
CA THR A 178 -19.60 -4.21 -32.71
C THR A 178 -19.31 -5.39 -33.62
N ARG A 179 -20.42 -5.97 -34.06
CA ARG A 179 -20.70 -6.78 -35.24
C ARG A 179 -19.65 -6.63 -36.36
N VAL A 180 -19.06 -7.76 -36.74
CA VAL A 180 -18.22 -7.91 -37.94
C VAL A 180 -19.14 -8.39 -39.06
N ASP A 181 -19.46 -7.53 -40.02
CA ASP A 181 -20.07 -7.91 -41.29
C ASP A 181 -19.12 -7.47 -42.42
N ALA A 182 -18.84 -8.41 -43.32
CA ALA A 182 -17.89 -8.31 -44.41
C ALA A 182 -18.47 -7.59 -45.65
N ALA A 183 -17.64 -6.80 -46.35
CA ALA A 183 -17.68 -6.65 -47.80
C ALA A 183 -16.44 -5.91 -48.35
N GLU A 184 -15.79 -6.61 -49.26
CA GLU A 184 -14.68 -6.34 -50.17
C GLU A 184 -14.87 -5.14 -51.14
N THR A 185 -13.82 -4.34 -51.40
CA THR A 185 -13.34 -4.01 -52.77
C THR A 185 -12.00 -3.24 -52.80
N ALA A 186 -11.23 -3.49 -53.86
CA ALA A 186 -9.81 -3.21 -54.06
C ALA A 186 -9.46 -1.79 -54.55
N GLY A 187 -8.20 -1.35 -54.38
CA GLY A 187 -7.66 -0.20 -55.15
C GLY A 187 -6.37 0.49 -54.67
N LYS A 188 -5.21 -0.11 -54.99
CA LYS A 188 -3.91 0.48 -55.44
C LYS A 188 -3.21 1.67 -54.70
N THR A 189 -1.88 1.45 -54.59
CA THR A 189 -0.72 2.39 -54.73
C THR A 189 -0.22 3.27 -53.56
N THR A 190 0.95 2.87 -53.02
CA THR A 190 2.05 3.65 -52.37
C THR A 190 2.74 4.62 -53.38
N PRO A 191 3.69 5.54 -53.04
CA PRO A 191 4.67 5.49 -51.94
C PRO A 191 5.03 6.81 -51.18
N LYS A 192 5.90 6.64 -50.17
CA LYS A 192 6.58 7.60 -49.26
C LYS A 192 7.27 8.80 -49.94
N PRO A 193 7.49 9.92 -49.23
CA PRO A 193 8.56 10.88 -49.53
C PRO A 193 9.79 10.69 -48.64
N GLN A 194 10.95 10.70 -49.29
CA GLN A 194 12.31 10.75 -48.76
C GLN A 194 12.86 12.14 -49.13
N LEU A 195 13.44 12.90 -48.20
CA LEU A 195 14.07 14.20 -48.50
C LEU A 195 15.58 14.14 -48.23
N GLU A 196 16.33 14.59 -49.23
CA GLU A 196 17.76 14.41 -49.45
C GLU A 196 18.66 15.37 -48.67
N LEU A 197 19.91 14.91 -48.46
CA LEU A 197 21.07 15.68 -48.02
C LEU A 197 21.65 16.50 -49.19
N GLY A 198 21.90 17.79 -48.98
CA GLY A 198 22.76 18.62 -49.83
C GLY A 198 24.03 19.05 -49.09
N ALA A 199 25.20 18.85 -49.71
CA ALA A 199 26.53 19.02 -49.11
C ALA A 199 27.30 20.24 -49.66
N LYS A 200 27.88 21.05 -48.73
CA LYS A 200 29.23 21.68 -48.69
C LYS A 200 29.63 22.73 -49.78
N PRO A 201 30.65 23.62 -49.58
CA PRO A 201 31.96 23.38 -48.92
C PRO A 201 32.58 24.49 -48.03
N ARG A 202 33.72 24.16 -47.39
CA ARG A 202 34.63 24.99 -46.56
C ARG A 202 35.62 25.81 -47.43
N PRO A 203 36.38 26.73 -46.80
CA PRO A 203 37.87 26.68 -46.83
C PRO A 203 38.50 26.78 -45.41
N ALA A 204 39.49 25.95 -45.05
CA ALA A 204 40.97 26.14 -45.05
C ALA A 204 41.50 27.01 -43.87
N ALA A 205 42.07 26.43 -42.80
CA ALA A 205 43.50 26.12 -42.53
C ALA A 205 44.22 27.26 -41.76
N GLU A 206 44.38 27.15 -40.42
CA GLU A 206 45.62 26.80 -39.65
C GLU A 206 46.47 28.05 -39.25
N PRO A 207 47.45 27.97 -38.31
CA PRO A 207 47.35 27.67 -36.87
C PRO A 207 48.11 28.73 -36.01
N ALA A 208 48.17 28.52 -34.68
CA ALA A 208 49.32 28.79 -33.77
C ALA A 208 48.97 29.49 -32.44
N ASP A 209 49.45 28.80 -31.39
CA ASP A 209 50.33 29.31 -30.32
C ASP A 209 49.82 29.53 -28.89
N THR A 210 50.63 28.95 -27.99
CA THR A 210 50.96 29.27 -26.57
C THR A 210 49.84 29.39 -25.53
N ALA A 211 49.77 28.55 -24.49
CA ALA A 211 50.63 28.43 -23.28
C ALA A 211 50.36 29.50 -22.20
N HIS A 212 50.42 29.04 -20.94
CA HIS A 212 50.41 29.75 -19.64
C HIS A 212 49.04 30.18 -19.06
N GLU A 213 48.58 29.50 -18.00
CA GLU A 213 48.83 29.77 -16.55
C GLU A 213 47.94 30.89 -16.00
N SER A 214 47.03 30.50 -15.11
CA SER A 214 46.79 31.07 -13.76
C SER A 214 45.62 30.34 -13.11
#